data_AF-A0A355GVG5-F1
#
_entry.id   AF-A0A355GVG5-F1
#
_cell.length_a   1.000
_cell.length_b   1.000
_cell.length_c   1.000
_cell.angle_alpha   90.00
_cell.angle_beta   90.00
_cell.angle_gamma   90.00
#
_symmetry.space_group_name_H-M   'P 1'
#
loop_
_entity.id
_entity.type
_entity.pdbx_description
1 polymer ?
#
loop_
_entity_poly.entity_id
_entity_poly.type
_entity_poly.pdbx_seq_one_letter_code
_entity_poly.pdbx_strand_id
1 'polypeptide(L)'
;MQVLRSVWDFFQNQILGMSWLNDVIGSGLSALGLDTGNRWVASAQFFIYDTIKITLLLCVLIYIISYIQSYFPPERTKKILGRF
;
A
#
# COMPACT_ATOMS: atom_id res chain seq x y z
N MET A 1 -10.58 -15.11 -19.70
CA MET A 1 -9.16 -15.13 -19.30
C MET A 1 -8.46 -13.78 -19.40
N GLN A 2 -8.70 -12.96 -20.42
CA GLN A 2 -8.05 -11.65 -20.58
C GLN A 2 -8.53 -10.62 -19.53
N VAL A 3 -9.85 -10.57 -19.26
CA VAL A 3 -10.44 -9.68 -18.25
C VAL A 3 -9.90 -9.96 -16.85
N LEU A 4 -9.79 -11.24 -16.46
CA LEU A 4 -9.20 -11.64 -15.18
C LEU A 4 -7.74 -11.17 -15.03
N ARG A 5 -6.95 -11.25 -16.10
CA ARG A 5 -5.56 -10.75 -16.11
C ARG A 5 -5.53 -9.22 -15.97
N SER A 6 -6.38 -8.50 -16.69
CA SER A 6 -6.45 -7.04 -16.56
C SER A 6 -6.87 -6.57 -15.16
N VAL A 7 -7.83 -7.25 -14.54
CA VAL A 7 -8.24 -6.97 -13.15
C VAL A 7 -7.10 -7.27 -12.18
N TRP A 8 -6.40 -8.39 -12.37
CA TRP A 8 -5.23 -8.75 -11.57
C TRP A 8 -4.10 -7.73 -11.71
N ASP A 9 -3.75 -7.35 -12.93
CA ASP A 9 -2.70 -6.37 -13.21
C ASP A 9 -3.07 -4.98 -12.67
N PHE A 10 -4.35 -4.61 -12.70
CA PHE A 10 -4.82 -3.37 -12.09
C PHE A 10 -4.62 -3.40 -10.56
N PHE A 11 -5.06 -4.47 -9.90
CA PHE A 11 -4.89 -4.62 -8.44
C PHE A 11 -3.40 -4.63 -8.06
N GLN A 12 -2.59 -5.37 -8.83
CA GLN A 12 -1.16 -5.46 -8.58
C GLN A 12 -0.45 -4.13 -8.81
N ASN A 13 -0.73 -3.38 -9.88
CA ASN A 13 -0.02 -2.14 -10.17
C ASN A 13 -0.56 -0.94 -9.38
N GLN A 14 -1.88 -0.84 -9.20
CA GLN A 14 -2.48 0.31 -8.51
C GLN A 14 -2.47 0.17 -6.98
N ILE A 15 -2.83 -1.02 -6.45
CA ILE A 15 -2.91 -1.22 -5.00
C ILE A 15 -1.57 -1.62 -4.42
N LEU A 16 -0.96 -2.71 -4.91
CA LEU A 16 0.33 -3.17 -4.36
C LEU A 16 1.50 -2.35 -4.89
N GLY A 17 1.47 -2.05 -6.18
CA GLY A 17 2.49 -1.32 -6.90
C GLY A 17 2.46 0.18 -6.58
N MET A 18 1.30 0.74 -6.23
CA MET A 18 1.10 2.18 -6.07
C MET A 18 1.77 2.99 -7.20
N SER A 19 1.60 2.57 -8.46
CA SER A 19 2.23 3.26 -9.60
C SER A 19 1.88 4.75 -9.64
N TRP A 20 0.65 5.10 -9.24
CA TRP A 20 0.19 6.48 -9.08
C TRP A 20 1.05 7.31 -8.12
N LEU A 21 1.59 6.71 -7.06
CA LEU A 21 2.45 7.40 -6.10
C LEU A 21 3.77 7.81 -6.75
N ASN A 22 4.34 6.92 -7.58
CA ASN A 22 5.55 7.24 -8.32
C ASN A 22 5.31 8.38 -9.33
N ASP A 23 4.17 8.39 -10.01
CA ASP A 23 3.81 9.45 -10.96
C ASP A 23 3.61 10.79 -10.26
N VAL A 24 3.00 10.81 -9.07
CA VAL A 24 2.83 12.02 -8.25
C VAL A 24 4.18 12.56 -7.77
N ILE A 25 5.05 11.69 -7.26
CA ILE A 25 6.39 12.12 -6.80
C ILE A 25 7.21 12.63 -7.99
N GLY A 26 7.18 11.94 -9.13
CA GLY A 26 7.86 12.35 -10.35
C GLY A 26 7.35 13.70 -10.87
N SER A 27 6.02 13.88 -10.94
CA SER A 27 5.40 15.14 -11.36
C SER A 27 5.73 16.28 -10.41
N GLY A 28 5.76 16.02 -9.10
CA GLY A 28 6.17 16.99 -8.08
C GLY A 28 7.63 17.42 -8.23
N LEU A 29 8.54 16.47 -8.49
CA LEU A 29 9.95 16.75 -8.77
C LEU A 29 10.13 17.55 -10.06
N SER A 30 9.43 17.18 -11.13
CA SER A 30 9.48 17.92 -12.40
C SER A 30 8.92 19.35 -12.24
N ALA A 31 7.87 19.54 -11.44
CA ALA A 31 7.35 20.87 -11.11
C ALA A 31 8.33 21.73 -10.30
N LEU A 32 9.20 21.10 -9.52
CA LEU A 32 10.31 21.76 -8.82
C LEU A 32 11.53 22.05 -9.72
N GLY A 33 11.46 21.69 -11.00
CA GLY A 33 12.55 21.90 -11.97
C GLY A 33 13.74 20.96 -11.77
N LEU A 34 13.56 19.88 -11.01
CA LEU A 34 14.60 18.89 -10.79
C LEU A 34 14.62 17.89 -11.95
N ASP A 35 15.75 17.85 -12.66
CA ASP A 35 15.96 16.92 -13.76
C ASP A 35 16.01 15.48 -13.23
N THR A 36 15.00 14.68 -13.59
CA THR A 36 14.90 13.26 -13.22
C THR A 36 16.01 12.41 -13.83
N GLY A 37 16.80 12.96 -14.77
CA GLY A 37 18.04 12.34 -15.26
C GLY A 37 19.20 12.36 -14.24
N ASN A 38 19.12 13.18 -13.19
CA ASN A 38 20.15 13.24 -12.16
C ASN A 38 20.01 12.08 -11.17
N ARG A 39 21.05 11.25 -11.03
CA ARG A 39 21.10 10.08 -10.13
C ARG A 39 20.77 10.42 -8.67
N TRP A 40 21.08 11.64 -8.22
CA TRP A 40 20.77 12.11 -6.87
C TRP A 40 19.26 12.32 -6.67
N VAL A 41 18.62 12.95 -7.65
CA VAL A 41 17.17 13.21 -7.66
C VAL A 41 16.39 11.91 -7.77
N ALA A 42 16.83 11.01 -8.67
CA ALA A 42 16.23 9.67 -8.81
C ALA A 42 16.32 8.87 -7.49
N SER A 43 17.47 8.85 -6.82
CA SER A 43 17.63 8.17 -5.53
C SER A 43 16.71 8.73 -4.45
N ALA A 44 16.56 10.05 -4.38
CA ALA A 44 15.65 10.70 -3.44
C ALA A 44 14.18 10.35 -3.73
N GLN A 45 13.78 10.34 -5.01
CA GLN A 45 12.45 9.90 -5.44
C GLN A 45 12.17 8.45 -5.03
N PHE A 46 13.10 7.52 -5.32
CA PHE A 46 12.95 6.11 -4.93
C PHE A 46 12.83 5.94 -3.42
N PHE A 47 13.63 6.68 -2.65
CA PHE A 47 13.60 6.61 -1.18
C PHE A 47 12.27 7.10 -0.60
N ILE A 48 11.77 8.24 -1.08
CA ILE A 48 10.47 8.79 -0.65
C ILE A 48 9.34 7.85 -1.05
N TYR A 49 9.37 7.36 -2.29
CA TYR A 49 8.40 6.40 -2.79
C TYR A 49 8.37 5.12 -1.95
N ASP A 50 9.52 4.52 -1.66
CA ASP A 50 9.61 3.26 -0.91
C ASP A 50 9.20 3.45 0.55
N THR A 51 9.63 4.54 1.18
CA THR A 51 9.25 4.89 2.56
C THR A 51 7.73 5.01 2.69
N ILE A 52 7.09 5.82 1.84
CA ILE A 52 5.63 6.02 1.87
C ILE A 52 4.91 4.71 1.56
N LYS A 53 5.36 3.98 0.54
CA LYS A 53 4.73 2.73 0.09
C LYS A 53 4.73 1.68 1.21
N ILE A 54 5.88 1.41 1.82
CA ILE A 54 6.00 0.41 2.88
C ILE A 54 5.22 0.86 4.13
N THR A 55 5.32 2.13 4.54
CA THR A 55 4.55 2.63 5.69
C THR A 55 3.05 2.48 5.48
N LEU A 56 2.51 2.84 4.32
CA LEU A 56 1.09 2.66 4.03
C LEU A 56 0.68 1.18 4.00
N LEU A 57 1.46 0.32 3.35
CA LEU A 57 1.17 -1.12 3.31
C LEU A 57 1.17 -1.72 4.71
N LEU A 58 2.14 -1.38 5.56
CA LEU A 58 2.20 -1.84 6.94
C LEU A 58 1.05 -1.27 7.78
N CYS A 59 0.74 0.02 7.66
CA CYS A 59 -0.39 0.64 8.37
C CYS A 59 -1.70 -0.07 8.01
N VAL A 60 -1.97 -0.29 6.73
CA VAL A 60 -3.18 -1.01 6.27
C VAL A 60 -3.17 -2.45 6.76
N LEU A 61 -2.04 -3.15 6.66
CA LEU A 61 -1.91 -4.53 7.14
C LEU A 61 -2.20 -4.65 8.64
N ILE A 62 -1.54 -3.81 9.45
CA ILE A 62 -1.74 -3.78 10.91
C ILE A 62 -3.18 -3.41 11.23
N TYR A 63 -3.76 -2.44 10.53
CA TYR A 63 -5.15 -2.03 10.71
C TYR A 63 -6.13 -3.17 10.38
N ILE A 64 -5.92 -3.91 9.29
CA ILE A 64 -6.74 -5.07 8.94
C ILE A 64 -6.66 -6.15 10.01
N ILE A 65 -5.44 -6.48 10.47
CA ILE A 65 -5.25 -7.49 11.53
C ILE A 65 -5.93 -7.02 12.83
N SER A 66 -5.76 -5.76 13.19
CA SER A 66 -6.39 -5.14 14.37
C SER A 66 -7.91 -5.15 14.26
N TYR A 67 -8.45 -4.84 13.09
CA TYR A 67 -9.88 -4.89 12.80
C TYR A 67 -10.43 -6.32 12.94
N ILE A 68 -9.78 -7.31 12.32
CA ILE A 68 -10.21 -8.72 12.41
C ILE A 68 -10.22 -9.19 13.86
N GLN A 69 -9.17 -8.88 14.63
CA GLN A 69 -9.09 -9.22 16.05
C GLN A 69 -10.14 -8.49 16.90
N SER A 70 -10.46 -7.24 16.56
CA SER A 70 -11.48 -6.44 17.26
C SER A 70 -12.91 -6.98 17.04
N TYR A 71 -13.21 -7.55 15.88
CA TYR A 71 -14.52 -8.16 15.58
C TYR A 71 -14.65 -9.61 16.09
N PHE A 72 -13.54 -10.34 16.19
CA PHE A 72 -13.46 -11.64 16.86
C PHE A 72 -12.66 -11.56 18.17
N PRO A 73 -13.08 -10.75 19.15
CA PRO A 73 -12.40 -10.76 20.43
C PRO A 73 -12.58 -12.17 21.03
N PRO A 74 -11.49 -12.85 21.46
CA PRO A 74 -11.54 -14.23 21.94
C PRO A 74 -12.55 -14.45 23.09
N GLU A 75 -12.93 -13.37 23.77
CA GLU A 75 -13.96 -13.30 24.81
C GLU A 75 -15.39 -13.57 24.28
N ARG A 76 -15.75 -13.04 23.10
CA ARG A 76 -17.05 -13.31 22.45
C ARG A 76 -17.09 -14.73 21.89
N THR A 77 -15.97 -15.20 21.34
CA THR A 77 -15.81 -16.59 20.89
C THR A 77 -15.99 -17.58 22.05
N LYS A 78 -15.41 -17.30 23.23
CA LYS A 78 -15.63 -18.10 24.45
C LYS A 78 -17.06 -18.06 24.97
N LYS A 79 -17.77 -16.93 24.86
CA LYS A 79 -19.18 -16.80 25.31
C LYS A 79 -20.18 -17.54 24.41
N ILE A 80 -19.82 -17.77 23.14
CA ILE A 80 -20.60 -18.57 22.19
C ILE A 80 -20.30 -20.06 22.36
N LEU A 81 -19.04 -20.44 22.57
CA LEU A 81 -18.68 -21.85 22.83
C LEU A 81 -19.08 -22.33 24.23
N GLY A 82 -19.01 -21.49 25.26
CA GLY A 82 -19.37 -21.87 26.65
C GLY A 82 -20.87 -21.99 26.91
N ARG A 83 -21.72 -21.91 25.87
CA ARG A 83 -23.16 -22.17 25.95
C ARG A 83 -23.54 -23.59 25.49
N PHE A 84 -22.54 -24.43 25.19
CA PHE A 84 -22.65 -25.88 25.06
C PHE A 84 -21.64 -26.56 25.99
#